data_AF-A0A9D2Z4K1-F1
#
_entry.id   AF-A0A9D2Z4K1-F1
#
_cell.length_a   1.000
_cell.length_b   1.000
_cell.length_c   1.000
_cell.angle_alpha   90.00
_cell.angle_beta   90.00
_cell.angle_gamma   90.00
#
_symmetry.space_group_name_H-M   'P 1'
#
loop_
_entity.id
_entity.type
_entity.pdbx_description
1 polymer ?
#
loop_
_entity_poly.entity_id
_entity_poly.type
_entity_poly.pdbx_seq_one_letter_code
_entity_poly.pdbx_strand_id
1 'polypeptide(L)'
;SLCKRHLRMRVRLFLLSDTRAKRGKMGHQQLYWSHPRKFGQGSRSCRVCSNRHGLIRKYGLNMCRQCFRQYAKDIGFIKVRF
;
A
#
# COMPACT_ATOMS: atom_id res chain seq x y z
N SER A 1 -7.37 -56.57 6.18
CA SER A 1 -8.46 -55.77 6.75
C SER A 1 -8.08 -55.35 8.16
N LEU A 2 -8.71 -54.27 8.62
CA LEU A 2 -8.62 -53.73 9.98
C LEU A 2 -7.37 -52.88 10.29
N CYS A 3 -7.24 -51.68 9.70
CA CYS A 3 -8.06 -50.47 9.95
C CYS A 3 -7.41 -49.58 11.00
N LYS A 4 -7.03 -48.38 10.55
CA LYS A 4 -6.97 -47.14 11.33
C LYS A 4 -6.15 -47.20 12.62
N ARG A 5 -4.84 -47.07 12.51
CA ARG A 5 -4.02 -46.34 13.49
C ARG A 5 -2.68 -46.04 12.83
N HIS A 6 -2.23 -44.79 12.96
CA HIS A 6 -1.03 -44.22 12.36
C HIS A 6 -1.08 -43.64 10.94
N LEU A 7 -2.27 -43.25 10.48
CA LEU A 7 -2.41 -41.96 9.76
C LEU A 7 -2.19 -40.80 10.76
N ARG A 8 -0.99 -40.69 11.36
CA ARG A 8 -0.73 -39.64 12.36
C ARG A 8 0.70 -39.15 12.49
N MET A 9 1.63 -39.50 11.60
CA MET A 9 3.01 -38.98 11.66
C MET A 9 3.62 -38.67 10.29
N ARG A 10 2.90 -38.01 9.38
CA ARG A 10 3.54 -37.30 8.25
C ARG A 10 2.74 -36.19 7.59
N VAL A 11 1.71 -35.67 8.26
CA VAL A 11 1.09 -34.36 7.92
C VAL A 11 1.31 -33.40 9.10
N ARG A 12 2.54 -33.37 9.62
CA ARG A 12 2.94 -32.43 10.67
C ARG A 12 4.14 -31.57 10.24
N LEU A 13 4.28 -31.39 8.92
CA LEU A 13 5.20 -30.44 8.30
C LEU A 13 4.53 -29.66 7.15
N PHE A 14 3.22 -29.43 7.23
CA PHE A 14 2.50 -28.49 6.35
C PHE A 14 1.74 -27.41 7.14
N LEU A 15 1.88 -27.39 8.47
CA LEU A 15 1.21 -26.43 9.36
C LEU A 15 2.21 -25.80 10.35
N LEU A 16 3.38 -25.38 9.86
CA LEU A 16 4.42 -24.76 10.68
C LEU A 16 4.96 -23.44 10.11
N SER A 17 4.19 -22.75 9.26
CA SER A 17 4.58 -21.45 8.69
C SER A 17 3.63 -20.29 9.00
N ASP A 18 2.74 -20.41 9.99
CA ASP A 18 1.93 -19.26 10.44
C ASP A 18 1.69 -19.21 11.96
N THR A 19 2.76 -19.30 12.75
CA THR A 19 2.73 -19.00 14.19
C THR A 19 3.61 -17.81 14.54
N ARG A 20 3.66 -16.77 13.68
CA ARG A 20 4.54 -15.61 13.94
C ARG A 20 3.88 -14.24 13.79
N ALA A 21 2.67 -14.04 14.31
CA ALA A 21 2.18 -12.70 14.62
C ALA A 21 1.07 -12.65 15.70
N LYS A 22 1.25 -13.33 16.84
CA LYS A 22 0.51 -12.97 18.07
C LYS A 22 1.47 -12.65 19.19
N ARG A 23 2.34 -11.65 18.95
CA ARG A 23 3.09 -10.96 20.00
C ARG A 23 2.11 -10.00 20.69
N GLY A 24 2.09 -10.00 22.02
CA GLY A 24 1.14 -9.25 22.84
C GLY A 24 0.97 -7.80 22.37
N LYS A 25 -0.30 -7.38 22.21
CA LYS A 25 -0.66 -6.03 21.79
C LYS A 25 -0.35 -5.06 22.92
N MET A 26 0.71 -4.26 22.80
CA MET A 26 0.77 -3.01 23.56
C MET A 26 -0.37 -2.13 23.03
N GLY A 27 -1.27 -1.63 23.89
CA GLY A 27 -2.50 -0.95 23.48
C GLY A 27 -2.31 0.20 22.48
N HIS A 28 -1.15 0.86 22.51
CA HIS A 28 -0.75 1.89 21.54
C HIS A 28 -0.75 1.39 20.09
N GLN A 29 -0.38 0.13 19.83
CA GLN A 29 -0.25 -0.40 18.46
C GLN A 29 -1.60 -0.50 17.73
N GLN A 30 -2.73 -0.60 18.45
CA GLN A 30 -4.06 -0.61 17.84
C GLN A 30 -4.58 0.80 17.50
N LEU A 31 -4.04 1.84 18.14
CA LEU A 31 -4.47 3.23 17.93
C LEU A 31 -3.70 3.90 16.78
N TYR A 32 -2.40 3.59 16.64
CA TYR A 32 -1.57 4.13 15.56
C TYR A 32 -2.05 3.63 14.19
N TRP A 33 -2.34 4.56 13.27
CA TRP A 33 -2.81 4.25 11.91
C TRP A 33 -4.13 3.47 11.84
N SER A 34 -4.96 3.59 12.88
CA SER A 34 -6.29 2.95 12.98
C SER A 34 -7.25 3.38 11.87
N HIS A 35 -7.20 4.65 11.43
CA HIS A 35 -8.08 5.15 10.38
C HIS A 35 -7.66 4.63 8.99
N PRO A 36 -8.56 3.97 8.23
CA PRO A 36 -8.24 3.47 6.89
C PRO A 36 -7.94 4.62 5.93
N ARG A 37 -6.86 4.50 5.15
CA ARG A 37 -6.43 5.53 4.16
C ARG A 37 -6.51 5.05 2.72
N LYS A 38 -7.51 4.23 2.41
CA LYS A 38 -7.71 3.69 1.06
C LYS A 38 -8.26 4.74 0.08
N PHE A 39 -8.95 5.77 0.59
CA PHE A 39 -9.67 6.76 -0.22
C PHE A 39 -9.56 8.19 0.35
N GLY A 40 -10.07 9.17 -0.40
CA GLY A 40 -10.04 10.60 -0.03
C GLY A 40 -8.70 11.29 -0.32
N GLN A 41 -8.60 12.55 0.05
CA GLN A 41 -7.41 13.38 -0.21
C GLN A 41 -6.17 12.91 0.58
N GLY A 42 -6.37 12.43 1.82
CA GLY A 42 -5.30 11.93 2.68
C GLY A 42 -4.63 10.63 2.22
N SER A 43 -5.31 9.88 1.33
CA SER A 43 -4.81 8.59 0.81
C SER A 43 -3.69 8.72 -0.20
N ARG A 44 -3.59 9.88 -0.86
CA ARG A 44 -2.69 10.08 -2.01
C ARG A 44 -1.78 11.27 -1.76
N SER A 45 -0.56 11.16 -2.24
CA SER A 45 0.45 12.20 -2.16
C SER A 45 1.16 12.34 -3.50
N CYS A 46 1.71 13.52 -3.76
CA CYS A 46 2.59 13.75 -4.90
C CYS A 46 3.79 12.81 -4.85
N ARG A 47 4.16 12.24 -6.00
CA ARG A 47 5.34 11.38 -6.14
C ARG A 47 6.67 12.10 -5.84
N VAL A 48 6.73 13.41 -6.07
CA VAL A 48 7.96 14.20 -5.93
C VAL A 48 8.06 14.88 -4.56
N CYS A 49 7.07 15.71 -4.21
CA CYS A 49 7.14 16.55 -3.02
C CYS A 49 6.36 16.00 -1.81
N SER A 50 5.72 14.83 -1.93
CA SER A 50 4.84 14.23 -0.90
C SER A 50 3.64 15.07 -0.44
N ASN A 51 3.42 16.25 -1.02
CA ASN A 51 2.27 17.10 -0.73
C ASN A 51 0.97 16.41 -1.18
N ARG A 52 -0.10 16.58 -0.40
CA ARG A 52 -1.44 16.04 -0.67
C ARG A 52 -2.36 17.06 -1.38
N HIS A 53 -1.96 18.32 -1.43
CA HIS A 53 -2.75 19.39 -2.05
C HIS A 53 -2.44 19.53 -3.54
N GLY A 54 -3.46 19.88 -4.32
CA GLY A 54 -3.29 20.21 -5.74
C GLY A 54 -2.74 19.06 -6.59
N LEU A 55 -3.12 17.83 -6.25
CA LEU A 55 -2.67 16.63 -6.95
C LEU A 55 -3.40 16.48 -8.29
N ILE A 56 -2.64 16.47 -9.38
CA ILE A 56 -3.12 16.16 -10.73
C ILE A 56 -3.20 14.64 -10.86
N ARG A 57 -4.43 14.14 -10.99
CA ARG A 57 -4.75 12.70 -11.05
C ARG A 57 -5.04 12.20 -12.46
N LYS A 58 -5.06 13.10 -13.46
CA LYS A 58 -5.32 12.75 -14.85
C LYS A 58 -4.15 11.95 -15.43
N TYR A 59 -4.45 10.97 -16.26
CA TYR A 59 -3.46 10.12 -16.95
C TYR A 59 -2.50 9.37 -16.01
N GLY A 60 -2.86 9.16 -14.74
CA GLY A 60 -2.03 8.41 -13.78
C GLY A 60 -0.77 9.13 -13.27
N LEU A 61 -0.60 10.42 -13.58
CA LEU A 61 0.60 11.20 -13.22
C LEU A 61 0.84 11.26 -11.70
N ASN A 62 -0.22 11.49 -10.90
CA ASN A 62 -0.15 11.61 -9.44
C ASN A 62 0.94 12.61 -8.97
N MET A 63 0.97 13.79 -9.61
CA MET A 63 1.93 14.86 -9.32
C MET A 63 1.22 16.13 -8.88
N CYS A 64 1.88 16.93 -8.04
CA CYS A 64 1.36 18.22 -7.60
C CYS A 64 1.40 19.24 -8.75
N ARG A 65 0.51 20.23 -8.77
CA ARG A 65 0.47 21.25 -9.84
C ARG A 65 1.78 22.05 -10.01
N GLN A 66 2.53 22.27 -8.92
CA GLN A 66 3.82 22.96 -8.96
C GLN A 66 4.89 22.07 -9.60
N CYS A 67 4.96 20.82 -9.14
CA CYS A 67 5.82 19.76 -9.64
C CYS A 67 5.59 19.53 -11.13
N PHE A 68 4.33 19.44 -11.55
CA PHE A 68 3.96 19.26 -12.94
C PHE A 68 4.51 20.38 -13.83
N ARG A 69 4.49 21.65 -13.39
CA ARG A 69 5.03 22.75 -14.19
C ARG A 69 6.56 22.69 -14.37
N GLN A 70 7.27 22.13 -13.40
CA GLN A 70 8.72 21.92 -13.50
C GLN A 70 9.04 20.81 -14.51
N TYR A 71 8.36 19.66 -14.40
CA TYR A 71 8.61 18.49 -15.24
C TYR A 71 7.79 18.42 -16.54
N ALA A 72 6.91 19.39 -16.81
CA ALA A 72 6.01 19.35 -17.96
C ALA A 72 6.77 19.17 -19.29
N LYS A 73 7.91 19.86 -19.44
CA LYS A 73 8.75 19.77 -20.64
C LYS A 73 9.38 18.39 -20.80
N ASP A 74 9.89 17.82 -19.70
CA ASP A 74 10.56 16.50 -19.71
C ASP A 74 9.57 15.36 -19.97
N ILE A 75 8.32 15.51 -19.53
CA ILE A 75 7.24 14.57 -19.81
C ILE A 75 6.78 14.69 -21.29
N GLY A 76 7.13 15.78 -21.98
CA GLY A 76 6.75 16.04 -23.37
C GLY A 76 5.48 16.89 -23.54
N PHE A 77 4.97 17.53 -22.49
CA PHE A 77 3.89 18.50 -22.62
C PHE A 77 4.42 19.83 -23.18
N ILE A 78 3.93 20.20 -24.36
CA ILE A 78 4.26 21.47 -25.02
C ILE A 78 3.06 22.42 -24.91
N LYS A 79 3.32 23.68 -24.56
CA LYS A 79 2.29 24.73 -24.57
C LYS A 79 2.05 25.16 -26.01
N VAL A 80 0.96 24.68 -26.61
CA VAL A 80 0.45 25.21 -27.88
C VAL A 80 -0.08 26.62 -27.61
N ARG A 81 0.44 27.61 -28.35
CA ARG A 81 -0.12 28.97 -28.36
C ARG A 81 -1.13 29.00 -29.51
N PHE A 82 -2.36 29.34 -29.18
CA PHE A 82 -3.34 29.81 -30.16
C PHE A 82 -3.29 31.33 -30.17
#